data_AF-A0A520ZPC7-F1
#
_entry.id   AF-A0A520ZPC7-F1
#
_cell.length_a   1.000
_cell.length_b   1.000
_cell.length_c   1.000
_cell.angle_alpha   90.00
_cell.angle_beta   90.00
_cell.angle_gamma   90.00
#
_symmetry.space_group_name_H-M   'P 1'
#
loop_
_entity.id
_entity.type
_entity.pdbx_description
1 polymer ?
#
loop_
_entity_poly.entity_id
_entity_poly.type
_entity_poly.pdbx_seq_one_letter_code
_entity_poly.pdbx_strand_id
1 'polypeptide(L)'
;MSVSAPDRIGRFDGRALNVDACLGITALLALTAIPVAGAPAALVYLASGVALAAFRPALTAVELLEARLLLILPALCLFSAIWSQFPTETLRSSIQLMATIVIAVLISQRVRPLTALTAIVAGLLPLVLASVLFGAYRSDTGALVGLFGSKNEMAGMSAILALIGVGLAVSATIRWP
;
A
#
# COMPACT_ATOMS: atom_id res chain seq x y z
N MET A 1 -40.13 -39.48 -20.01
CA MET A 1 -40.02 -38.98 -18.61
C MET A 1 -38.75 -38.14 -18.52
N SER A 2 -38.86 -36.80 -18.61
CA SER A 2 -37.72 -35.89 -18.48
C SER A 2 -37.51 -35.57 -17.00
N VAL A 3 -36.33 -35.90 -16.49
CA VAL A 3 -35.91 -35.53 -15.12
C VAL A 3 -35.45 -34.07 -15.16
N SER A 4 -36.20 -33.21 -14.47
CA SER A 4 -35.88 -31.80 -14.22
C SER A 4 -34.56 -31.69 -13.48
N ALA A 5 -33.65 -30.86 -13.99
CA ALA A 5 -32.46 -30.43 -13.25
C ALA A 5 -32.90 -29.65 -11.99
N PRO A 6 -32.25 -29.83 -10.83
CA PRO A 6 -32.46 -28.93 -9.72
C PRO A 6 -31.83 -27.57 -10.06
N ASP A 7 -32.67 -26.53 -10.00
CA ASP A 7 -32.30 -25.13 -10.06
C ASP A 7 -31.08 -24.86 -9.18
N ARG A 8 -30.00 -24.35 -9.79
CA ARG A 8 -28.91 -23.69 -9.06
C ARG A 8 -29.40 -22.33 -8.59
N ILE A 9 -30.18 -22.34 -7.52
CA ILE A 9 -30.53 -21.15 -6.75
C ILE A 9 -29.22 -20.51 -6.26
N GLY A 10 -29.05 -19.25 -6.63
CA GLY A 10 -27.85 -18.45 -6.44
C GLY A 10 -27.30 -18.53 -5.01
N ARG A 11 -26.08 -19.05 -4.90
CA ARG A 11 -25.27 -18.92 -3.69
C ARG A 11 -24.76 -17.48 -3.65
N PHE A 12 -25.52 -16.57 -3.04
CA PHE A 12 -24.93 -15.38 -2.44
C PHE A 12 -24.05 -15.86 -1.30
N ASP A 13 -22.80 -16.20 -1.65
CA ASP A 13 -21.78 -16.61 -0.71
C ASP A 13 -21.56 -15.43 0.24
N GLY A 14 -22.19 -15.49 1.42
CA GLY A 14 -22.08 -14.51 2.47
C GLY A 14 -20.63 -14.43 2.93
N ARG A 15 -19.84 -13.60 2.24
CA ARG A 15 -18.45 -13.36 2.61
C ARG A 15 -18.44 -12.65 3.94
N ALA A 16 -18.12 -13.39 5.01
CA ALA A 16 -17.72 -12.79 6.27
C ALA A 16 -16.64 -11.73 5.97
N LEU A 17 -16.86 -10.51 6.46
CA LEU A 17 -15.96 -9.39 6.23
C LEU A 17 -14.60 -9.74 6.84
N ASN A 18 -13.56 -9.89 6.01
CA ASN A 18 -12.21 -10.15 6.53
C ASN A 18 -11.63 -8.83 7.06
N VAL A 19 -11.62 -8.68 8.39
CA VAL A 19 -11.12 -7.48 9.08
C VAL A 19 -9.69 -7.13 8.65
N ASP A 20 -8.82 -8.12 8.47
CA ASP A 20 -7.43 -7.88 8.05
C ASP A 20 -7.38 -7.26 6.65
N ALA A 21 -8.21 -7.75 5.73
CA ALA A 21 -8.31 -7.21 4.38
C ALA A 21 -8.83 -5.77 4.40
N CYS A 22 -9.85 -5.48 5.22
CA CYS A 22 -10.39 -4.12 5.34
C CYS A 22 -9.35 -3.14 5.89
N LEU A 23 -8.63 -3.50 6.95
CA LEU A 23 -7.57 -2.67 7.52
C LEU A 23 -6.40 -2.50 6.55
N GLY A 24 -5.99 -3.56 5.86
CA GLY A 24 -4.91 -3.50 4.88
C GLY A 24 -5.27 -2.63 3.66
N ILE A 25 -6.49 -2.75 3.13
CA ILE A 25 -6.97 -1.88 2.05
C ILE A 25 -7.02 -0.42 2.52
N THR A 26 -7.52 -0.17 3.74
CA THR A 26 -7.59 1.18 4.31
C THR A 26 -6.19 1.78 4.46
N ALA A 27 -5.23 0.99 4.95
CA ALA A 27 -3.84 1.40 5.05
C ALA A 27 -3.25 1.75 3.67
N LEU A 28 -3.42 0.90 2.66
CA LEU A 28 -2.90 1.16 1.32
C LEU A 28 -3.51 2.42 0.67
N LEU A 29 -4.82 2.62 0.79
CA LEU A 29 -5.47 3.83 0.29
C LEU A 29 -4.95 5.08 1.01
N ALA A 30 -4.84 5.03 2.33
CA ALA A 30 -4.27 6.12 3.12
C ALA A 30 -2.81 6.43 2.71
N LEU A 31 -1.99 5.38 2.50
CA LEU A 31 -0.61 5.52 2.04
C LEU A 31 -0.52 6.26 0.70
N THR A 32 -1.38 5.91 -0.27
CA THR A 32 -1.41 6.58 -1.58
C THR A 32 -1.89 8.04 -1.50
N ALA A 33 -2.66 8.40 -0.47
CA ALA A 33 -3.19 9.74 -0.26
C ALA A 33 -2.23 10.68 0.48
N ILE A 34 -1.12 10.18 1.05
CA ILE A 34 -0.15 10.99 1.80
C ILE A 34 0.34 12.23 1.04
N PRO A 35 0.66 12.19 -0.26
CA PRO A 35 1.16 13.38 -0.96
C PRO A 35 0.17 14.57 -0.98
N VAL A 36 -1.13 14.29 -0.90
CA VAL A 36 -2.19 15.32 -0.94
C VAL A 36 -2.73 15.64 0.43
N ALA A 37 -3.00 14.62 1.24
CA ALA A 37 -3.60 14.79 2.56
C ALA A 37 -2.56 14.99 3.67
N GLY A 38 -1.29 14.60 3.48
CA GLY A 38 -0.22 14.76 4.45
C GLY A 38 -0.46 13.99 5.76
N ALA A 39 -0.35 14.69 6.88
CA ALA A 39 -0.45 14.12 8.23
C ALA A 39 -1.71 13.27 8.51
N PRO A 40 -2.95 13.71 8.19
CA PRO A 40 -4.15 12.88 8.43
C PRO A 40 -4.11 11.54 7.69
N ALA A 41 -3.63 11.49 6.44
CA ALA A 41 -3.47 10.23 5.72
C ALA A 41 -2.41 9.34 6.37
N ALA A 42 -1.29 9.91 6.80
CA ALA A 42 -0.27 9.18 7.56
C ALA A 42 -0.82 8.60 8.88
N LEU A 43 -1.68 9.34 9.58
CA LEU A 43 -2.34 8.86 10.81
C LEU A 43 -3.27 7.68 10.52
N VAL A 44 -4.08 7.75 9.46
CA VAL A 44 -4.96 6.63 9.08
C VAL A 44 -4.15 5.39 8.68
N TYR A 45 -3.04 5.58 7.96
CA TYR A 45 -2.10 4.51 7.62
C TYR A 45 -1.55 3.83 8.88
N LEU A 46 -1.00 4.62 9.81
CA LEU A 46 -0.43 4.10 11.05
C LEU A 46 -1.48 3.45 11.94
N ALA A 47 -2.65 4.08 12.12
CA ALA A 47 -3.73 3.54 12.94
C ALA A 47 -4.22 2.18 12.40
N SER A 48 -4.40 2.07 11.08
CA SER A 48 -4.82 0.82 10.43
C SER A 48 -3.75 -0.28 10.57
N GLY A 49 -2.47 0.08 10.39
CA GLY A 49 -1.34 -0.84 10.56
C GLY A 49 -1.15 -1.32 12.01
N VAL A 50 -1.32 -0.42 12.99
CA VAL A 50 -1.30 -0.77 14.41
C VAL A 50 -2.47 -1.67 14.76
N ALA A 51 -3.68 -1.38 14.25
CA ALA A 51 -4.85 -2.24 14.44
C ALA A 51 -4.62 -3.65 13.87
N LEU A 52 -4.01 -3.75 12.68
CA LEU A 52 -3.59 -5.04 12.11
C LEU A 52 -2.66 -5.80 13.07
N ALA A 53 -1.62 -5.13 13.56
CA ALA A 53 -0.66 -5.75 14.47
C ALA A 53 -1.32 -6.19 15.80
N ALA A 54 -2.19 -5.33 16.36
CA ALA A 54 -2.79 -5.48 17.68
C ALA A 54 -3.92 -6.51 17.74
N PHE A 55 -4.68 -6.71 16.66
CA PHE A 55 -5.76 -7.70 16.65
C PHE A 55 -5.28 -9.15 16.62
N ARG A 56 -4.04 -9.42 16.19
CA ARG A 56 -3.45 -10.77 16.18
C ARG A 56 -1.96 -10.78 16.53
N PRO A 57 -1.59 -10.43 17.78
CA PRO A 57 -0.18 -10.19 18.15
C PRO A 57 0.71 -11.43 18.01
N ALA A 58 0.19 -12.62 18.31
CA ALA A 58 0.94 -13.86 18.17
C ALA A 58 1.27 -14.16 16.69
N LEU A 59 0.31 -13.95 15.79
CA LEU A 59 0.51 -14.12 14.35
C LEU A 59 1.48 -13.04 13.81
N THR A 60 1.31 -11.79 14.23
CA THR A 60 2.20 -10.66 13.90
C THR A 60 3.66 -11.02 14.22
N ALA A 61 3.94 -11.60 15.38
CA ALA A 61 5.30 -11.97 15.75
C ALA A 61 5.90 -13.00 14.80
N VAL A 62 5.13 -14.03 14.41
CA VAL A 62 5.57 -15.06 13.46
C VAL A 62 5.86 -14.45 12.08
N GLU A 63 4.93 -13.64 11.56
CA GLU A 63 5.06 -12.98 10.26
C GLU A 63 6.29 -12.07 10.19
N LEU A 64 6.59 -11.34 11.28
CA LEU A 64 7.79 -10.49 11.36
C LEU A 64 9.08 -11.30 11.44
N LEU A 65 9.09 -12.43 12.15
CA LEU A 65 10.25 -13.32 12.23
C LEU A 65 10.55 -14.01 10.89
N GLU A 66 9.52 -14.34 10.11
CA GLU A 66 9.67 -14.85 8.75
C GLU A 66 10.25 -13.78 7.82
N ALA A 67 9.83 -12.52 7.99
CA ALA A 67 10.32 -11.38 7.23
C ALA A 67 11.62 -10.75 7.78
N ARG A 68 12.38 -11.46 8.63
CA ARG A 68 13.59 -10.94 9.30
C ARG A 68 14.57 -10.23 8.37
N LEU A 69 14.75 -10.74 7.14
CA LEU A 69 15.68 -10.16 6.19
C LEU A 69 15.27 -8.74 5.77
N LEU A 70 13.97 -8.50 5.61
CA LEU A 70 13.43 -7.17 5.29
C LEU A 70 13.53 -6.21 6.48
N LEU A 71 13.53 -6.72 7.72
CA LEU A 71 13.63 -5.91 8.93
C LEU A 71 15.07 -5.53 9.29
N ILE A 72 16.09 -6.22 8.76
CA ILE A 72 17.50 -5.87 9.00
C ILE A 72 17.81 -4.45 8.48
N LEU A 73 17.30 -4.09 7.30
CA LEU A 73 17.55 -2.79 6.70
C LEU A 73 17.06 -1.61 7.56
N PRO A 74 15.76 -1.54 7.96
CA PRO A 74 15.31 -0.46 8.85
C PRO A 74 15.96 -0.52 10.23
N ALA A 75 16.33 -1.70 10.73
CA ALA A 75 17.08 -1.83 11.98
C ALA A 75 18.47 -1.20 11.88
N LEU A 76 19.18 -1.40 10.76
CA LEU A 76 20.45 -0.72 10.48
C LEU A 76 20.26 0.80 10.37
N CYS A 77 19.19 1.26 9.72
CA CYS A 77 18.85 2.69 9.66
C CYS A 77 18.63 3.27 11.06
N LEU A 78 17.96 2.56 11.96
CA LEU A 78 17.81 2.98 13.36
C LEU A 78 19.15 3.05 14.09
N PHE A 79 20.01 2.03 13.91
CA PHE A 79 21.33 2.00 14.53
C PHE A 79 22.20 3.16 14.04
N SER A 80 22.05 3.56 12.77
CA SER A 80 22.79 4.69 12.18
C SER A 80 22.55 6.05 12.83
N ALA A 81 21.48 6.19 13.63
CA ALA A 81 21.25 7.40 14.39
C ALA A 81 22.35 7.68 15.45
N ILE A 82 23.07 6.65 15.91
CA ILE A 82 24.09 6.76 16.98
C ILE A 82 25.32 7.55 16.53
N TRP A 83 25.72 7.43 15.26
CA TRP A 83 26.88 8.13 14.69
C TRP A 83 26.48 9.18 13.65
N SER A 84 25.19 9.52 13.57
CA SER A 84 24.71 10.53 12.63
C SER A 84 25.07 11.94 13.09
N GLN A 85 25.37 12.82 12.12
CA GLN A 85 25.53 14.26 12.35
C GLN A 85 24.21 14.93 12.76
N PHE A 86 23.07 14.33 12.38
CA PHE A 86 21.72 14.81 12.69
C PHE A 86 20.90 13.69 13.34
N PRO A 87 21.18 13.34 14.62
CA PRO A 87 20.64 12.14 15.26
C PRO A 87 19.11 12.18 15.36
N THR A 88 18.51 13.34 15.67
CA THR A 88 17.05 13.49 15.81
C THR A 88 16.30 13.22 14.50
N GLU A 89 16.75 13.81 13.39
CA GLU A 89 16.09 13.64 12.09
C GLU A 89 16.34 12.26 11.49
N THR A 90 17.53 11.70 11.75
CA THR A 90 17.84 10.32 11.38
C THR A 90 16.94 9.35 12.14
N LEU A 91 16.79 9.53 13.46
CA LEU A 91 15.94 8.68 14.29
C LEU A 91 14.48 8.74 13.84
N ARG A 92 13.95 9.95 13.60
CA ARG A 92 12.58 10.15 13.11
C ARG A 92 12.34 9.39 11.81
N SER A 93 13.20 9.58 10.82
CA SER A 93 13.08 8.95 9.50
C SER A 93 13.22 7.44 9.57
N SER A 94 14.15 6.93 10.39
CA SER A 94 14.36 5.50 10.60
C SER A 94 13.19 4.82 11.31
N ILE A 95 12.54 5.49 12.28
CA ILE A 95 11.32 4.99 12.93
C ILE A 95 10.17 4.93 11.91
N GLN A 96 10.00 5.96 11.09
CA GLN A 96 8.98 5.97 10.03
C GLN A 96 9.21 4.85 9.02
N LEU A 97 10.46 4.61 8.62
CA LEU A 97 10.82 3.50 7.74
C LEU A 97 10.52 2.15 8.39
N MET A 98 10.91 1.96 9.65
CA MET A 98 10.61 0.73 10.40
C MET A 98 9.11 0.46 10.47
N ALA A 99 8.32 1.46 10.86
CA ALA A 99 6.86 1.33 10.92
C ALA A 99 6.27 1.00 9.54
N THR A 100 6.76 1.65 8.49
CA THR A 100 6.28 1.42 7.11
C THR A 100 6.57 0.01 6.65
N ILE A 101 7.79 -0.51 6.88
CA ILE A 101 8.17 -1.87 6.49
C ILE A 101 7.39 -2.91 7.29
N VAL A 102 7.24 -2.71 8.60
CA VAL A 102 6.44 -3.60 9.46
C VAL A 102 5.00 -3.70 8.93
N ILE A 103 4.35 -2.57 8.68
CA ILE A 103 2.97 -2.56 8.16
C ILE A 103 2.90 -3.21 6.77
N ALA A 104 3.87 -2.96 5.89
CA ALA A 104 3.93 -3.57 4.57
C ALA A 104 4.06 -5.11 4.64
N VAL A 105 4.87 -5.63 5.58
CA VAL A 105 4.99 -7.07 5.83
C VAL A 105 3.66 -7.66 6.30
N LEU A 106 2.97 -7.01 7.24
CA LEU A 106 1.67 -7.53 7.71
C LEU A 106 0.63 -7.52 6.60
N ILE A 107 0.60 -6.48 5.76
CA ILE A 107 -0.30 -6.42 4.61
C ILE A 107 0.03 -7.53 3.60
N SER A 108 1.32 -7.79 3.32
CA SER A 108 1.71 -8.81 2.33
C SER A 108 1.34 -10.23 2.77
N GLN A 109 1.35 -10.52 4.08
CA GLN A 109 0.99 -11.83 4.61
C GLN A 109 -0.53 -12.03 4.76
N ARG A 110 -1.29 -10.95 5.01
CA ARG A 110 -2.72 -11.05 5.37
C ARG A 110 -3.68 -10.64 4.27
N VAL A 111 -3.22 -9.88 3.29
CA VAL A 111 -4.04 -9.39 2.18
C VAL A 111 -3.64 -10.12 0.91
N ARG A 112 -4.65 -10.61 0.17
CA ARG A 112 -4.40 -11.27 -1.13
C ARG A 112 -3.66 -10.30 -2.06
N PRO A 113 -2.61 -10.74 -2.78
CA PRO A 113 -1.81 -9.85 -3.62
C PRO A 113 -2.64 -9.03 -4.61
N LEU A 114 -3.59 -9.66 -5.30
CA LEU A 114 -4.48 -8.96 -6.24
C LEU A 114 -5.33 -7.87 -5.54
N THR A 115 -5.80 -8.12 -4.32
CA THR A 115 -6.56 -7.14 -3.54
C THR A 115 -5.69 -5.96 -3.12
N ALA A 116 -4.42 -6.20 -2.75
CA ALA A 116 -3.48 -5.14 -2.43
C ALA A 116 -3.15 -4.28 -3.67
N LEU A 117 -2.88 -4.94 -4.81
CA LEU A 117 -2.61 -4.24 -6.08
C LEU A 117 -3.80 -3.41 -6.55
N THR A 118 -5.02 -3.94 -6.48
CA THR A 118 -6.21 -3.17 -6.84
C THR A 118 -6.46 -1.99 -5.91
N ALA A 119 -6.17 -2.12 -4.61
CA ALA A 119 -6.25 -0.99 -3.67
C ALA A 119 -5.25 0.12 -4.02
N ILE A 120 -4.00 -0.24 -4.35
CA ILE A 120 -2.98 0.74 -4.78
C ILE A 120 -3.42 1.44 -6.07
N VAL A 121 -3.92 0.70 -7.06
CA VAL A 121 -4.45 1.28 -8.30
C VAL A 121 -5.63 2.20 -8.02
N ALA A 122 -6.59 1.77 -7.19
CA ALA A 122 -7.75 2.57 -6.83
C ALA A 122 -7.37 3.88 -6.12
N GLY A 123 -6.29 3.88 -5.34
CA GLY A 123 -5.73 5.07 -4.73
C GLY A 123 -4.99 5.96 -5.73
N LEU A 124 -3.99 5.41 -6.43
CA LEU A 124 -3.10 6.20 -7.29
C LEU A 124 -3.76 6.70 -8.58
N LEU A 125 -4.66 5.93 -9.19
CA LEU A 125 -5.24 6.28 -10.50
C LEU A 125 -5.99 7.62 -10.46
N PRO A 126 -6.92 7.89 -9.53
CA PRO A 126 -7.57 9.20 -9.40
C PRO A 126 -6.57 10.34 -9.17
N LEU A 127 -5.56 10.12 -8.33
CA LEU A 127 -4.53 11.10 -8.00
C LEU A 127 -3.66 11.48 -9.21
N VAL A 128 -3.25 10.49 -10.00
CA VAL A 128 -2.48 10.71 -11.24
C VAL A 128 -3.35 11.38 -12.30
N LEU A 129 -4.59 10.94 -12.49
CA LEU A 129 -5.52 11.58 -13.44
C LEU A 129 -5.81 13.03 -13.06
N ALA A 130 -6.09 13.31 -11.78
CA ALA A 130 -6.27 14.66 -11.29
C ALA A 130 -5.00 15.52 -11.47
N SER A 131 -3.82 14.93 -11.31
CA SER A 131 -2.54 15.60 -11.57
C SER A 131 -2.33 15.93 -13.05
N VAL A 132 -2.83 15.12 -13.98
CA VAL A 132 -2.74 15.41 -15.42
C VAL A 132 -3.78 16.45 -15.85
N LEU A 133 -4.99 16.39 -15.30
CA LEU A 133 -6.10 17.27 -15.68
C LEU A 133 -6.04 18.65 -15.03
N PHE A 134 -5.61 18.72 -13.77
CA PHE A 134 -5.68 19.92 -12.94
C PHE A 134 -4.35 20.26 -12.24
N GLY A 135 -3.28 19.53 -12.55
CA GLY A 135 -2.00 19.66 -11.86
C GLY A 135 -1.26 20.97 -12.13
N ALA A 136 -0.48 21.39 -11.14
CA ALA A 136 0.39 22.55 -11.28
C ALA A 136 1.62 22.23 -12.14
N TYR A 137 2.04 23.22 -12.91
CA TYR A 137 3.30 23.22 -13.66
C TYR A 137 4.32 24.09 -12.93
N ARG A 138 5.57 23.66 -12.90
CA ARG A 138 6.65 24.46 -12.32
C ARG A 138 6.99 25.61 -13.26
N SER A 139 6.98 26.84 -12.74
CA SER A 139 7.28 28.09 -13.48
C SER A 139 8.64 28.05 -14.19
N ASP A 140 9.64 27.41 -13.58
CA ASP A 140 11.04 27.53 -14.02
C ASP A 140 11.38 26.57 -15.18
N THR A 141 10.67 25.45 -15.29
CA THR A 141 11.01 24.35 -16.21
C THR A 141 9.85 23.89 -17.07
N GLY A 142 8.62 24.38 -16.82
CA GLY A 142 7.40 23.88 -17.45
C GLY A 142 7.09 22.42 -17.11
N ALA A 143 7.78 21.82 -16.13
CA ALA A 143 7.57 20.44 -15.74
C ALA A 143 6.25 20.28 -14.98
N LEU A 144 5.47 19.27 -15.34
CA LEU A 144 4.26 18.91 -14.61
C LEU A 144 4.65 18.36 -13.23
N VAL A 145 4.23 19.05 -12.19
CA VAL A 145 4.45 18.67 -10.78
C VAL A 145 3.22 17.94 -10.24
N GLY A 146 2.04 18.26 -10.77
CA GLY A 146 0.81 17.62 -10.36
C GLY A 146 0.43 17.96 -8.92
N LEU A 147 -0.24 17.00 -8.26
CA LEU A 147 -0.62 17.06 -6.85
C LEU A 147 0.48 16.53 -5.91
N PHE A 148 1.62 16.07 -6.45
CA PHE A 148 2.66 15.36 -5.71
C PHE A 148 3.82 16.27 -5.28
N GLY A 149 3.74 17.59 -5.47
CA GLY A 149 4.75 18.55 -5.00
C GLY A 149 6.10 18.53 -5.74
N SER A 150 6.49 17.42 -6.38
CA SER A 150 7.68 17.28 -7.20
C SER A 150 7.45 16.47 -8.47
N LYS A 151 8.15 16.84 -9.56
CA LYS A 151 8.15 16.08 -10.82
C LYS A 151 8.63 14.63 -10.64
N ASN A 152 9.58 14.41 -9.72
CA ASN A 152 10.16 13.10 -9.48
C ASN A 152 9.17 12.21 -8.72
N GLU A 153 8.40 12.80 -7.80
CA GLU A 153 7.35 12.08 -7.07
C GLU A 153 6.20 11.72 -7.99
N MET A 154 5.76 12.66 -8.84
CA MET A 154 4.75 12.38 -9.86
C MET A 154 5.19 11.27 -10.81
N ALA A 155 6.42 11.34 -11.32
CA ALA A 155 6.97 10.31 -12.21
C ALA A 155 7.07 8.95 -11.52
N GLY A 156 7.53 8.90 -10.27
CA GLY A 156 7.62 7.68 -9.47
C GLY A 156 6.26 7.02 -9.25
N MET A 157 5.25 7.79 -8.81
CA MET A 157 3.90 7.27 -8.59
C MET A 157 3.23 6.79 -9.89
N SER A 158 3.44 7.52 -10.99
CA SER A 158 2.94 7.13 -12.31
C SER A 158 3.62 5.85 -12.83
N ALA A 159 4.92 5.68 -12.59
CA ALA A 159 5.66 4.48 -12.96
C ALA A 159 5.18 3.26 -12.17
N ILE A 160 4.96 3.39 -10.86
CA ILE A 160 4.38 2.33 -10.02
C ILE A 160 2.99 1.93 -10.54
N LEU A 161 2.12 2.92 -10.79
CA LEU A 161 0.78 2.67 -11.34
C LEU A 161 0.83 1.95 -12.69
N ALA A 162 1.71 2.38 -13.60
CA ALA A 162 1.89 1.77 -14.90
C ALA A 162 2.36 0.31 -14.79
N LEU A 163 3.36 0.03 -13.95
CA LEU A 163 3.88 -1.33 -13.73
C LEU A 163 2.81 -2.25 -13.14
N ILE A 164 2.04 -1.79 -12.15
CA ILE A 164 0.94 -2.57 -11.59
C ILE A 164 -0.14 -2.79 -12.64
N GLY A 165 -0.50 -1.77 -13.42
CA GLY A 165 -1.48 -1.86 -14.51
C GLY A 165 -1.10 -2.91 -15.55
N VAL A 166 0.16 -2.90 -15.99
CA VAL A 166 0.70 -3.93 -16.90
C VAL A 166 0.63 -5.32 -16.27
N GLY A 167 1.06 -5.46 -15.01
CA GLY A 167 1.01 -6.73 -14.29
C GLY A 167 -0.41 -7.30 -14.17
N LEU A 168 -1.40 -6.45 -13.89
CA LEU A 168 -2.81 -6.84 -13.82
C LEU A 168 -3.38 -7.20 -15.20
N ALA A 169 -3.05 -6.44 -16.25
CA ALA A 169 -3.47 -6.74 -17.62
C ALA A 169 -2.91 -8.08 -18.10
N VAL A 170 -1.62 -8.33 -17.87
CA VAL A 170 -0.97 -9.61 -18.18
C VAL A 170 -1.63 -10.75 -17.40
N SER A 171 -1.87 -10.57 -16.11
CA SER A 171 -2.53 -11.57 -15.26
C SER A 171 -3.96 -11.90 -15.72
N ALA A 172 -4.68 -10.93 -16.30
CA ALA A 172 -6.02 -11.15 -16.86
C ALA A 172 -5.99 -11.94 -18.18
N THR A 173 -4.90 -11.84 -18.95
CA THR A 173 -4.73 -12.57 -20.21
C THR A 173 -4.23 -14.00 -20.03
N ILE A 174 -3.39 -14.25 -19.03
CA ILE A 174 -2.83 -15.58 -18.75
C ILE A 174 -3.83 -16.36 -17.91
N ARG A 175 -4.69 -17.16 -18.56
CA ARG A 175 -5.46 -18.21 -17.87
C ARG A 175 -4.53 -19.38 -17.58
N TRP A 176 -4.10 -19.50 -16.32
CA TRP A 176 -3.37 -20.69 -15.87
C TRP A 176 -4.28 -21.92 -16.02
N PRO A 177 -3.80 -23.02 -16.62
CA PRO A 177 -4.53 -24.29 -16.71
C PRO A 177 -4.76 -24.93 -15.34
#